data_AF-A0A521S141-F1
#
_entry.id   AF-A0A521S141-F1
#
_cell.length_a   1.000
_cell.length_b   1.000
_cell.length_c   1.000
_cell.angle_alpha   90.00
_cell.angle_beta   90.00
_cell.angle_gamma   90.00
#
_symmetry.space_group_name_H-M   'P 1'
#
loop_
_entity.id
_entity.type
_entity.pdbx_description
1 polymer ?
#
loop_
_entity_poly.entity_id
_entity_poly.type
_entity_poly.pdbx_seq_one_letter_code
_entity_poly.pdbx_strand_id
1 'polypeptide(L)'
;MKVEKVRLNLGANSYDVVIGNGIRNRLGPYLRALSSGEKVAVVTNPAIDRLYGAGIRKSLRAARFAPTMIRIRDGERYKNLAEVERIYDQLTL
;
A
#
# COMPACT_ATOMS: atom_id res chain seq x y z
N MET A 1 -4.04 9.59 20.34
CA MET A 1 -3.17 9.96 19.19
C MET A 1 -3.93 10.89 18.29
N LYS A 2 -3.34 12.04 17.92
CA LYS A 2 -3.95 12.97 16.96
C LYS A 2 -3.76 12.40 15.55
N VAL A 3 -4.86 12.26 14.82
CA VAL A 3 -4.88 11.90 13.40
C VAL A 3 -5.56 13.05 12.68
N GLU A 4 -4.92 13.54 11.62
CA GLU A 4 -5.41 14.61 10.78
C GLU A 4 -5.73 14.06 9.39
N LYS A 5 -6.76 14.64 8.76
CA LYS A 5 -7.12 14.34 7.37
C LYS A 5 -7.08 15.62 6.57
N VAL A 6 -6.31 15.61 5.48
CA VAL A 6 -6.24 16.69 4.51
C VAL A 6 -6.93 16.23 3.24
N ARG A 7 -8.01 16.90 2.85
CA ARG A 7 -8.70 16.62 1.57
C ARG A 7 -7.96 17.31 0.43
N LEU A 8 -7.54 16.54 -0.57
CA LEU A 8 -7.02 17.08 -1.83
C LEU A 8 -8.11 17.11 -2.88
N ASN A 9 -8.43 18.31 -3.38
CA ASN A 9 -9.49 18.54 -4.35
C ASN A 9 -8.92 18.48 -5.78
N LEU A 10 -9.05 17.33 -6.43
CA LEU A 10 -8.56 17.03 -7.78
C LEU A 10 -9.72 16.62 -8.73
N GLY A 11 -10.91 17.19 -8.50
CA GLY A 11 -12.14 16.83 -9.23
C GLY A 11 -12.56 15.39 -8.94
N ALA A 12 -12.77 14.60 -9.99
CA ALA A 12 -13.13 13.18 -9.89
C ALA A 12 -12.09 12.33 -9.14
N ASN A 13 -10.82 12.77 -9.13
CA ASN A 13 -9.71 12.06 -8.49
C ASN A 13 -9.37 12.60 -7.09
N SER A 14 -10.31 13.29 -6.44
CA SER A 14 -10.08 13.84 -5.09
C SER A 14 -9.96 12.73 -4.03
N TYR A 15 -8.99 12.85 -3.12
CA TYR A 15 -8.76 11.86 -2.05
C TYR A 15 -8.30 12.51 -0.74
N ASP A 16 -8.35 11.73 0.34
CA ASP A 16 -7.90 12.15 1.67
C ASP A 16 -6.46 11.67 1.93
N VAL A 17 -5.60 12.57 2.42
CA VAL A 17 -4.31 12.22 3.01
C VAL A 17 -4.48 12.14 4.51
N VAL A 18 -4.25 10.95 5.09
CA VAL A 18 -4.34 10.70 6.53
C VAL A 18 -2.95 10.79 7.15
N ILE A 19 -2.76 11.68 8.11
CA ILE A 19 -1.47 11.95 8.75
C ILE A 19 -1.58 11.70 10.25
N GLY A 20 -0.63 10.96 10.81
CA GLY A 20 -0.55 10.72 12.24
C GLY A 20 0.56 9.73 12.59
N ASN A 21 1.02 9.77 13.83
CA ASN A 21 2.00 8.78 14.30
C ASN A 21 1.34 7.39 14.38
N GLY A 22 2.08 6.33 14.05
CA GLY A 22 1.63 4.93 14.17
C GLY A 22 0.45 4.51 13.28
N ILE A 23 -0.05 5.38 12.39
CA ILE A 23 -1.26 5.11 11.58
C ILE A 23 -1.11 3.90 10.65
N ARG A 24 0.12 3.51 10.29
CA ARG A 24 0.41 2.31 9.50
C ARG A 24 -0.15 1.03 10.11
N ASN A 25 -0.27 0.98 11.44
CA ASN A 25 -0.84 -0.18 12.14
C ASN A 25 -2.35 -0.31 11.90
N ARG A 26 -3.00 0.76 11.43
CA ARG A 26 -4.43 0.85 11.10
C ARG A 26 -4.69 0.87 9.58
N LEU A 27 -3.69 0.52 8.76
CA LEU A 27 -3.84 0.49 7.31
C LEU A 27 -5.02 -0.36 6.84
N GLY A 28 -5.18 -1.57 7.41
CA GLY A 28 -6.28 -2.47 7.06
C GLY A 28 -7.67 -1.81 7.22
N PRO A 29 -8.03 -1.31 8.42
CA PRO A 29 -9.27 -0.58 8.61
C PRO A 29 -9.47 0.63 7.68
N TYR A 30 -8.41 1.42 7.42
CA TYR A 30 -8.51 2.55 6.49
C TYR A 30 -8.83 2.11 5.07
N LEU A 31 -8.18 1.06 4.56
CA LEU A 31 -8.47 0.53 3.22
C LEU A 31 -9.84 -0.14 3.15
N ARG A 32 -10.27 -0.81 4.21
CA ARG A 32 -11.59 -1.48 4.24
C ARG A 32 -12.75 -0.48 4.15
N ALA A 33 -12.57 0.74 4.65
CA ALA A 33 -13.55 1.81 4.49
C ALA A 33 -13.65 2.33 3.04
N LEU A 34 -12.65 2.04 2.19
CA LEU A 34 -12.59 2.50 0.80
C LEU A 34 -12.94 1.40 -0.21
N SER A 35 -12.79 0.12 0.16
CA SER A 35 -12.99 -1.00 -0.75
C SER A 35 -13.50 -2.26 -0.06
N SER A 36 -14.45 -2.93 -0.70
CA SER A 36 -14.92 -4.28 -0.35
C SER A 36 -14.06 -5.40 -0.95
N GLY A 37 -13.06 -5.06 -1.79
CA GLY A 37 -12.18 -6.05 -2.42
C GLY A 37 -11.38 -6.87 -1.42
N GLU A 38 -11.08 -8.12 -1.76
CA GLU A 38 -10.33 -9.02 -0.87
C GLU A 38 -8.83 -9.04 -1.20
N LYS A 39 -8.48 -9.06 -2.48
CA LYS A 39 -7.09 -9.08 -2.94
C LYS A 39 -6.49 -7.68 -2.85
N VAL A 40 -5.26 -7.59 -2.35
CA VAL A 40 -4.50 -6.34 -2.33
C VAL A 40 -3.04 -6.63 -2.69
N ALA A 41 -2.49 -5.89 -3.63
CA ALA A 41 -1.06 -5.96 -3.93
C ALA A 41 -0.32 -4.83 -3.20
N VAL A 42 0.76 -5.16 -2.52
CA VAL A 42 1.64 -4.20 -1.86
C VAL A 42 2.98 -4.20 -2.61
N VAL A 43 3.21 -3.16 -3.39
CA VAL A 43 4.45 -2.96 -4.14
C VAL A 43 5.42 -2.12 -3.30
N THR A 44 6.65 -2.60 -3.09
CA THR A 44 7.66 -1.90 -2.30
C THR A 44 9.07 -2.37 -2.68
N ASN A 45 10.11 -1.83 -2.05
CA ASN A 45 11.49 -2.30 -2.22
C ASN A 45 11.92 -3.21 -1.03
N PRO A 46 13.01 -4.00 -1.16
CA PRO A 46 13.46 -4.89 -0.09
C PRO A 46 13.79 -4.19 1.25
N ALA A 47 14.36 -2.98 1.20
CA ALA A 47 14.76 -2.25 2.40
C ALA A 47 13.54 -1.83 3.23
N ILE A 48 12.50 -1.33 2.57
CA ILE A 48 11.24 -0.89 3.19
C ILE A 48 10.41 -2.09 3.64
N ASP A 49 10.35 -3.17 2.86
CA ASP A 49 9.65 -4.40 3.28
C ASP A 49 10.27 -5.00 4.56
N ARG A 50 11.60 -4.97 4.69
CA ARG A 50 12.29 -5.43 5.91
C ARG A 50 11.86 -4.64 7.14
N LEU A 51 11.65 -3.34 7.01
CA LEU A 51 11.28 -2.46 8.13
C LEU A 51 9.78 -2.51 8.46
N TYR A 52 8.91 -2.53 7.45
CA TYR A 52 7.47 -2.30 7.65
C TYR A 52 6.57 -3.42 7.15
N GLY A 53 7.07 -4.31 6.31
CA GLY A 53 6.27 -5.31 5.62
C GLY A 53 5.48 -6.23 6.55
N ALA A 54 6.09 -6.66 7.65
CA ALA A 54 5.43 -7.54 8.62
C ALA A 54 4.20 -6.86 9.27
N GLY A 55 4.33 -5.59 9.66
CA GLY A 55 3.24 -4.81 10.24
C GLY A 55 2.12 -4.54 9.23
N ILE A 56 2.49 -4.22 7.99
CA ILE A 56 1.54 -3.99 6.89
C ILE A 56 0.74 -5.26 6.60
N ARG A 57 1.40 -6.40 6.40
CA ARG A 57 0.74 -7.70 6.18
C ARG A 57 -0.21 -8.05 7.32
N LYS A 58 0.22 -7.86 8.57
CA LYS A 58 -0.60 -8.13 9.75
C LYS A 58 -1.86 -7.26 9.78
N SER A 59 -1.71 -5.96 9.54
CA SER A 59 -2.83 -5.00 9.53
C SER A 59 -3.85 -5.34 8.42
N LEU A 60 -3.36 -5.65 7.22
CA LEU A 60 -4.21 -6.01 6.07
C LEU A 60 -4.97 -7.33 6.30
N ARG A 61 -4.28 -8.38 6.76
CA ARG A 61 -4.93 -9.67 7.06
C ARG A 61 -5.98 -9.56 8.17
N ALA A 62 -5.71 -8.76 9.21
CA ALA A 62 -6.69 -8.50 10.27
C ALA A 62 -7.98 -7.83 9.75
N ALA A 63 -7.86 -7.05 8.66
CA ALA A 63 -9.00 -6.46 7.96
C ALA A 63 -9.56 -7.35 6.82
N ARG A 64 -9.24 -8.66 6.84
CA ARG A 64 -9.71 -9.68 5.88
C ARG A 64 -9.28 -9.43 4.43
N PHE A 65 -8.13 -8.78 4.22
CA PHE A 65 -7.49 -8.77 2.92
C PHE A 65 -6.57 -9.99 2.74
N ALA A 66 -6.37 -10.39 1.49
CA ALA A 66 -5.35 -11.33 1.04
C ALA A 66 -4.20 -10.55 0.39
N PRO A 67 -3.18 -10.09 1.15
CA PRO A 67 -2.10 -9.28 0.61
C PRO A 67 -1.04 -10.10 -0.13
N THR A 68 -0.75 -9.72 -1.37
CA THR A 68 0.41 -10.17 -2.15
C THR A 68 1.51 -9.11 -2.06
N MET A 69 2.72 -9.51 -1.66
CA MET A 69 3.86 -8.59 -1.56
C MET A 69 4.73 -8.68 -2.81
N ILE A 70 4.89 -7.56 -3.51
CA ILE A 70 5.69 -7.45 -4.72
C ILE A 70 6.91 -6.58 -4.38
N ARG A 71 8.11 -7.17 -4.46
CA ARG A 71 9.37 -6.46 -4.18
C ARG A 71 10.03 -6.06 -5.49
N ILE A 72 10.20 -4.76 -5.70
CA ILE A 72 10.95 -4.19 -6.83
C ILE A 72 12.33 -3.70 -6.39
N ARG A 73 13.26 -3.61 -7.34
CA ARG A 73 14.63 -3.17 -7.03
C ARG A 73 14.65 -1.70 -6.57
N ASP A 74 15.56 -1.39 -5.64
CA ASP A 74 15.65 -0.06 -5.04
C ASP A 74 16.50 0.93 -5.88
N GLY A 75 16.04 2.18 -5.96
CA GLY A 75 16.69 3.28 -6.68
C GLY A 75 15.98 3.73 -7.97
N GLU A 76 16.12 5.02 -8.30
CA GLU A 76 15.37 5.69 -9.39
C GLU A 76 15.64 5.07 -10.78
N ARG A 77 16.82 4.49 -11.02
CA ARG A 77 17.13 3.80 -12.28
C ARG A 77 16.17 2.65 -12.60
N TYR A 78 15.47 2.13 -11.60
CA TYR A 78 14.49 1.06 -11.73
C TYR A 78 13.06 1.58 -11.93
N LYS A 79 12.83 2.89 -11.93
CA LYS A 79 11.55 3.49 -12.28
C LYS A 79 11.39 3.56 -13.80
N ASN A 80 11.30 2.38 -14.41
CA ASN A 80 11.19 2.20 -15.84
C ASN A 80 10.13 1.14 -16.17
N LEU A 81 9.73 1.07 -17.44
CA LEU A 81 8.65 0.18 -17.89
C LEU A 81 8.98 -1.31 -17.68
N ALA A 82 10.25 -1.70 -17.71
CA ALA A 82 10.63 -3.09 -17.47
C ALA A 82 10.37 -3.54 -16.02
N GLU A 83 10.41 -2.64 -15.02
CA GLU A 83 9.94 -2.99 -13.67
C GLU A 83 8.41 -2.98 -13.57
N VAL A 84 7.72 -2.12 -14.32
CA VAL A 84 6.25 -2.13 -14.36
C VAL A 84 5.73 -3.45 -14.91
N GLU A 85 6.35 -3.95 -15.98
CA GLU A 85 6.04 -5.25 -16.57
C GLU A 85 6.19 -6.39 -15.55
N ARG A 86 7.30 -6.41 -14.79
CA ARG A 86 7.50 -7.38 -13.69
C ARG A 86 6.42 -7.31 -12.61
N ILE A 87 5.88 -6.12 -12.32
CA ILE A 87 4.77 -5.98 -11.37
C ILE A 87 3.52 -6.62 -11.97
N TYR A 88 3.21 -6.36 -13.24
CA TYR A 88 2.05 -6.94 -13.91
C TYR A 88 2.10 -8.47 -13.96
N ASP A 89 3.26 -9.06 -14.25
CA ASP A 89 3.45 -10.51 -14.21
C ASP A 89 3.13 -11.10 -12.84
N GLN A 90 3.42 -10.38 -11.75
CA GLN A 90 3.12 -10.84 -10.39
C GLN A 90 1.66 -10.64 -9.98
N LEU A 91 0.89 -9.82 -10.71
CA LEU A 91 -0.53 -9.59 -10.43
C LEU A 91 -1.45 -10.61 -11.11
N THR A 92 -0.96 -11.28 -12.16
CA THR A 92 -1.69 -12.30 -12.90
C THR A 92 -1.50 -13.73 -12.36
N LEU A 93 -0.53 -13.92 -11.45
CA LEU A 93 -0.29 -15.15 -10.69
C LEU A 93 -1.18 -15.25 -9.44
#